data_AF-A0A495FFY4-F1
#
_entry.id   AF-A0A495FFY4-F1
#
_cell.length_a   1.000
_cell.length_b   1.000
_cell.length_c   1.000
_cell.angle_alpha   90.00
_cell.angle_beta   90.00
_cell.angle_gamma   90.00
#
_symmetry.space_group_name_H-M   'P 1'
#
loop_
_entity.id
_entity.type
_entity.pdbx_description
1 polymer ?
#
loop_
_entity_poly.entity_id
_entity_poly.type
_entity_poly.pdbx_seq_one_letter_code
_entity_poly.pdbx_strand_id
1 'polypeptide(L)'
;MNLNYLDFDYSEDADGVGTFDAMASVQPAQIPALHAEISAVLVWAHQHWPDACGPSEDGGIWHYDLQGVQEISTPLVLTFDDPAGQLRAAPGNPAPPRTTITLTISGNADFCGALRDAFAIE
;
A
#
# COMPACT_ATOMS: atom_id res chain seq x y z
N MET A 1 8.57 10.82 11.45
CA MET A 1 9.09 9.44 11.42
C MET A 1 9.42 9.14 9.97
N ASN A 2 10.60 8.56 9.65
CA ASN A 2 10.89 8.20 8.26
C ASN A 2 10.19 6.87 7.91
N LEU A 3 9.37 6.91 6.85
CA LEU A 3 8.76 5.73 6.24
C LEU A 3 9.77 5.13 5.25
N ASN A 4 10.01 3.83 5.33
CA ASN A 4 10.96 3.10 4.49
C ASN A 4 10.24 2.18 3.49
N TYR A 5 8.98 1.82 3.78
CA TYR A 5 8.17 0.95 2.94
C TYR A 5 6.96 1.66 2.36
N LEU A 6 6.34 2.58 3.11
CA LEU A 6 5.22 3.37 2.62
C LEU A 6 5.74 4.55 1.80
N ASP A 7 5.47 4.50 0.50
CA ASP A 7 5.66 5.58 -0.47
C ASP A 7 4.28 5.98 -0.97
N PHE A 8 3.87 7.22 -0.67
CA PHE A 8 2.51 7.69 -0.93
C PHE A 8 2.44 8.48 -2.23
N ASP A 9 1.59 8.05 -3.15
CA ASP A 9 1.12 8.85 -4.27
C ASP A 9 -0.11 9.66 -3.84
N TYR A 10 -0.14 10.95 -4.17
CA TYR A 10 -1.29 11.81 -3.85
C TYR A 10 -2.09 12.16 -5.10
N SER A 11 -3.41 12.06 -4.95
CA SER A 11 -4.38 12.58 -5.90
C SER A 11 -5.47 13.37 -5.17
N GLU A 12 -6.12 14.28 -5.87
CA GLU A 12 -7.24 15.08 -5.35
C GLU A 12 -8.39 15.02 -6.35
N ASP A 13 -9.60 14.75 -5.85
CA ASP A 13 -10.82 14.73 -6.67
C ASP A 13 -11.42 16.15 -6.84
N ALA A 14 -12.36 16.30 -7.77
CA ALA A 14 -13.08 17.56 -8.04
C ALA A 14 -13.77 18.17 -6.81
N ASP A 15 -14.14 17.35 -5.82
CA ASP A 15 -14.74 17.80 -4.56
C ASP A 15 -13.70 18.26 -3.50
N GLY A 16 -12.40 18.26 -3.85
CA GLY A 16 -11.31 18.70 -2.95
C GLY A 16 -10.94 17.69 -1.87
N VAL A 17 -11.35 16.43 -2.04
CA VAL A 17 -10.94 15.30 -1.19
C VAL A 17 -9.62 14.77 -1.71
N GLY A 18 -8.59 14.84 -0.87
CA GLY A 18 -7.27 14.29 -1.17
C GLY A 18 -7.22 12.81 -0.80
N THR A 19 -6.50 12.03 -1.61
CA THR A 19 -6.27 10.60 -1.42
C THR A 19 -4.79 10.30 -1.53
N PHE A 20 -4.26 9.62 -0.52
CA PHE A 20 -2.90 9.10 -0.47
C PHE A 20 -2.95 7.60 -0.64
N ASP A 21 -2.27 7.06 -1.66
CA ASP A 21 -2.16 5.63 -1.88
C ASP A 21 -0.72 5.18 -1.71
N ALA A 22 -0.48 4.17 -0.87
CA ALA A 22 0.82 3.53 -0.74
C ALA A 22 0.70 2.03 -0.91
N MET A 23 1.55 1.45 -1.77
CA MET A 23 1.63 0.01 -1.97
C MET A 23 3.05 -0.49 -1.68
N ALA A 24 3.15 -1.44 -0.73
CA ALA A 24 4.42 -2.05 -0.36
C ALA A 24 4.36 -3.57 -0.55
N SER A 25 5.31 -4.12 -1.33
CA SER A 25 5.44 -5.56 -1.54
C SER A 25 6.74 -6.10 -0.95
N VAL A 26 6.62 -6.88 0.12
CA VAL A 26 7.74 -7.24 1.01
C VAL A 26 7.89 -8.75 1.22
N GLN A 27 9.09 -9.17 1.59
CA GLN A 27 9.40 -10.54 2.00
C GLN A 27 8.98 -10.78 3.46
N PRO A 28 8.86 -12.05 3.91
CA PRO A 28 8.34 -12.36 5.25
C PRO A 28 9.11 -11.69 6.39
N ALA A 29 10.42 -11.51 6.23
CA ALA A 29 11.28 -10.87 7.23
C ALA A 29 11.00 -9.36 7.44
N GLN A 30 10.36 -8.72 6.46
CA GLN A 30 10.12 -7.26 6.44
C GLN A 30 8.69 -6.91 6.86
N ILE A 31 7.78 -7.89 6.92
CA ILE A 31 6.37 -7.71 7.32
C ILE A 31 6.24 -6.94 8.65
N PRO A 32 6.98 -7.26 9.72
CA PRO A 32 6.84 -6.54 10.98
C PRO A 32 7.18 -5.05 10.88
N ALA A 33 8.16 -4.70 10.04
CA ALA A 33 8.56 -3.31 9.84
C ALA A 33 7.52 -2.54 9.02
N LEU A 34 6.99 -3.14 7.94
CA LEU A 34 5.88 -2.56 7.17
C LEU A 34 4.64 -2.33 8.05
N HIS A 35 4.26 -3.32 8.86
CA HIS A 35 3.11 -3.18 9.78
C HIS A 35 3.33 -2.05 10.81
N ALA A 36 4.57 -1.87 11.29
CA ALA A 36 4.89 -0.79 12.21
C ALA A 36 4.70 0.60 11.58
N GLU A 37 5.07 0.75 10.29
CA GLU A 37 4.86 2.00 9.55
C GLU A 37 3.38 2.30 9.33
N ILE A 38 2.61 1.32 8.86
CA ILE A 38 1.14 1.44 8.70
C ILE A 38 0.49 1.81 10.04
N SER A 39 0.87 1.10 11.11
CA SER A 39 0.34 1.37 12.45
C SER A 39 0.69 2.78 12.92
N ALA A 40 1.91 3.25 12.66
CA ALA A 40 2.33 4.60 13.06
C ALA A 40 1.49 5.69 12.37
N VAL A 41 1.21 5.53 11.07
CA VAL A 41 0.34 6.45 10.31
C VAL A 41 -1.08 6.45 10.86
N LEU A 42 -1.70 5.27 11.01
CA LEU A 42 -3.09 5.17 11.47
C LEU A 42 -3.26 5.61 12.93
N VAL A 43 -2.31 5.28 13.82
CA VAL A 43 -2.32 5.73 15.21
C VAL A 43 -2.22 7.25 15.28
N TRP A 44 -1.32 7.86 14.49
CA TRP A 44 -1.20 9.32 14.42
C TRP A 44 -2.52 9.96 13.96
N ALA A 45 -3.15 9.43 12.91
CA ALA A 45 -4.40 9.96 12.37
C ALA A 45 -5.53 9.90 13.40
N HIS A 46 -5.69 8.76 14.09
CA HIS A 46 -6.68 8.63 15.16
C HIS A 46 -6.39 9.53 16.38
N GLN A 47 -5.13 9.81 16.70
CA GLN A 47 -4.76 10.67 17.82
C GLN A 47 -5.00 12.15 17.53
N HIS A 48 -4.77 12.58 16.28
CA HIS A 48 -4.84 13.99 15.91
C HIS A 48 -6.25 14.40 15.41
N TRP A 49 -7.04 13.45 14.89
CA TRP A 49 -8.47 13.63 14.57
C TRP A 49 -9.31 12.56 15.29
N PRO A 50 -9.49 12.69 16.61
CA PRO A 50 -10.33 11.77 17.37
C PRO A 50 -11.78 11.82 16.87
N ASP A 51 -12.41 10.65 16.79
CA ASP A 51 -13.82 10.49 16.39
C ASP A 51 -14.19 11.04 15.00
N ALA A 52 -13.19 11.34 14.15
CA ALA A 52 -13.41 11.88 12.81
C ALA A 52 -13.18 10.87 11.69
N CYS A 53 -12.81 9.63 12.04
CA CYS A 53 -12.60 8.53 11.10
C CYS A 53 -13.94 7.93 10.68
N GLY A 54 -14.29 8.01 9.41
CA GLY A 54 -15.53 7.44 8.89
C GLY A 54 -15.78 7.82 7.43
N PRO A 55 -16.77 7.20 6.78
CA PRO A 55 -17.16 7.60 5.44
C PRO A 55 -17.61 9.05 5.43
N SER A 56 -17.28 9.79 4.38
CA SER A 56 -17.64 11.20 4.24
C SER A 56 -19.16 11.42 4.28
N GLU A 57 -19.94 10.44 3.82
CA GLU A 57 -21.42 10.44 3.86
C GLU A 57 -21.98 10.47 5.30
N ASP A 58 -21.23 9.96 6.28
CA ASP A 58 -21.59 9.97 7.71
C ASP A 58 -20.95 11.14 8.48
N GLY A 59 -20.31 12.07 7.76
CA GLY A 59 -19.63 13.22 8.36
C GLY A 59 -18.19 12.96 8.79
N GLY A 60 -17.59 11.84 8.33
CA GLY A 60 -16.16 11.58 8.53
C GLY A 60 -15.28 12.61 7.82
N ILE A 61 -14.22 13.04 8.50
CA ILE A 61 -13.21 13.98 7.96
C ILE A 61 -12.12 13.23 7.19
N TRP A 62 -11.86 12.00 7.60
CA TRP A 62 -10.90 11.12 6.96
C TRP A 62 -11.34 9.66 7.08
N HIS A 63 -10.85 8.81 6.18
CA HIS A 63 -11.00 7.36 6.27
C HIS A 63 -9.79 6.69 5.63
N TYR A 64 -9.71 5.37 5.81
CA TYR A 64 -8.67 4.57 5.19
C TYR A 64 -9.25 3.23 4.73
N ASP A 65 -8.57 2.62 3.76
CA ASP A 65 -8.77 1.25 3.32
C ASP A 65 -7.45 0.50 3.40
N LEU A 66 -7.52 -0.79 3.74
CA LEU A 66 -6.37 -1.69 3.82
C LEU A 66 -6.65 -2.94 3.02
N GLN A 67 -5.81 -3.19 2.02
CA GLN A 67 -5.87 -4.38 1.19
C GLN A 67 -4.59 -5.16 1.34
N GLY A 68 -4.70 -6.48 1.56
CA GLY A 68 -3.55 -7.36 1.76
C GLY A 68 -3.66 -8.57 0.85
N VAL A 69 -2.58 -8.85 0.12
CA VAL A 69 -2.45 -10.04 -0.73
C VAL A 69 -1.15 -10.75 -0.39
N GLN A 70 -1.20 -12.08 -0.32
CA GLN A 70 0.00 -12.91 -0.19
C GLN A 70 0.07 -13.88 -1.37
N GLU A 71 1.22 -13.88 -2.05
CA GLU A 71 1.44 -14.63 -3.28
C GLU A 71 2.75 -15.41 -3.21
N ILE A 72 2.77 -16.59 -3.82
CA ILE A 72 3.97 -17.40 -3.99
C ILE A 72 4.27 -17.45 -5.48
N SER A 73 5.31 -16.76 -5.92
CA SER A 73 5.73 -16.80 -7.32
C SER A 73 6.53 -18.06 -7.60
N THR A 74 6.15 -18.81 -8.62
CA THR A 74 6.96 -19.91 -9.17
C THR A 74 7.55 -19.45 -10.50
N PRO A 75 8.87 -19.23 -10.61
CA PRO A 75 9.48 -18.83 -11.87
C PRO A 75 9.30 -19.92 -12.92
N LEU A 76 9.07 -19.53 -14.16
CA LEU A 76 9.01 -20.46 -15.29
C LEU A 76 10.35 -20.51 -16.01
N VAL A 77 10.84 -21.71 -16.27
CA VAL A 77 11.94 -21.94 -17.19
C VAL A 77 11.33 -22.09 -18.58
N LEU A 78 11.60 -21.11 -19.45
CA LEU A 78 11.07 -21.08 -20.80
C LEU A 78 12.15 -21.52 -21.79
N THR A 79 11.82 -22.45 -22.67
CA THR A 79 12.70 -22.90 -23.75
C THR A 79 11.93 -22.89 -25.07
N PHE A 80 12.55 -22.41 -26.14
CA PHE A 80 11.96 -22.47 -27.47
C PHE A 80 12.60 -23.64 -28.24
N ASP A 81 11.77 -24.59 -28.65
CA ASP A 81 12.17 -25.69 -29.51
C ASP A 81 12.07 -25.23 -30.95
N ASP A 82 13.19 -24.74 -31.51
CA ASP A 82 13.29 -24.23 -32.87
C ASP A 82 12.79 -25.21 -33.95
N PRO A 83 13.18 -26.50 -33.96
CA PRO A 83 12.70 -27.43 -34.99
C PRO A 83 11.21 -27.79 -34.87
N ALA A 84 10.61 -27.78 -33.67
CA ALA A 84 9.17 -27.95 -33.51
C ALA A 84 8.37 -26.63 -33.58
N GLY A 85 9.05 -25.47 -33.59
CA GLY A 85 8.43 -24.15 -33.55
C GLY A 85 7.58 -23.89 -32.30
N GLN A 86 7.95 -24.49 -31.16
CA GLN A 86 7.12 -24.48 -29.95
C GLN A 86 7.82 -23.87 -28.74
N LEU A 87 7.09 -23.02 -28.00
CA LEU A 87 7.48 -22.57 -26.68
C LEU A 87 7.11 -23.63 -25.64
N ARG A 88 8.09 -24.05 -24.84
CA ARG A 88 7.91 -24.95 -23.70
C ARG A 88 8.15 -24.19 -22.41
N ALA A 89 7.32 -24.47 -21.42
CA ALA A 89 7.43 -23.91 -20.08
C ALA A 89 7.48 -25.05 -19.05
N ALA A 90 8.44 -24.97 -18.14
CA ALA A 90 8.52 -25.85 -16.97
C ALA A 90 8.57 -24.99 -15.69
N PRO A 91 7.83 -25.35 -14.64
CA PRO A 91 7.93 -24.64 -13.37
C PRO A 91 9.29 -24.87 -12.73
N GLY A 92 9.92 -23.79 -12.26
CA GLY A 92 11.09 -23.83 -11.39
C GLY A 92 10.72 -24.02 -9.92
N ASN A 93 11.64 -23.68 -9.02
CA ASN A 93 11.38 -23.76 -7.58
C ASN A 93 10.59 -22.54 -7.09
N PRO A 94 9.49 -22.71 -6.32
CA PRO A 94 8.74 -21.59 -5.79
C PRO A 94 9.61 -20.68 -4.91
N ALA A 95 9.42 -19.37 -5.06
CA ALA A 95 10.03 -18.36 -4.21
C ALA A 95 9.36 -18.35 -2.82
N PRO A 96 9.99 -17.77 -1.79
CA PRO A 96 9.28 -17.43 -0.56
C PRO A 96 8.05 -16.55 -0.83
N PRO A 97 6.99 -16.65 -0.01
CA PRO A 97 5.79 -15.85 -0.18
C PRO A 97 6.10 -14.37 -0.07
N ARG A 98 5.56 -13.58 -1.00
CA ARG A 98 5.60 -12.13 -0.95
C ARG A 98 4.26 -11.61 -0.46
N THR A 99 4.28 -10.63 0.43
CA THR A 99 3.08 -9.97 0.93
C THR A 99 3.06 -8.55 0.40
N THR A 100 1.98 -8.22 -0.30
CA THR A 100 1.69 -6.86 -0.79
C THR A 100 0.57 -6.28 0.06
N ILE A 101 0.80 -5.10 0.61
CA ILE A 101 -0.21 -4.33 1.34
C ILE A 101 -0.38 -2.98 0.64
N THR A 102 -1.63 -2.64 0.36
CA THR A 102 -2.02 -1.31 -0.11
C THR A 102 -2.77 -0.61 1.02
N LEU A 103 -2.33 0.61 1.33
CA LEU A 103 -2.95 1.52 2.28
C LEU A 103 -3.42 2.75 1.50
N THR A 104 -4.72 2.95 1.46
CA THR A 104 -5.33 4.15 0.89
C THR A 104 -5.88 5.00 2.04
N ILE A 105 -5.55 6.27 2.09
CA ILE A 105 -6.05 7.22 3.10
C ILE A 105 -6.63 8.43 2.38
N SER A 106 -7.88 8.74 2.64
CA SER A 106 -8.55 9.89 2.05
C SER A 106 -9.08 10.83 3.12
N GLY A 107 -9.07 12.13 2.84
CA GLY A 107 -9.56 13.13 3.77
C GLY A 107 -9.71 14.51 3.14
N ASN A 108 -10.18 15.47 3.93
CA ASN A 108 -10.26 16.86 3.51
C ASN A 108 -8.88 17.55 3.47
N ALA A 109 -8.84 18.77 2.93
CA ALA A 109 -7.60 19.54 2.78
C ALA A 109 -6.83 19.74 4.10
N ASP A 110 -7.52 19.96 5.21
CA ASP A 110 -6.88 20.12 6.53
C ASP A 110 -6.17 18.83 6.98
N PHE A 111 -6.84 17.68 6.82
CA PHE A 111 -6.26 16.37 7.11
C PHE A 111 -5.05 16.09 6.20
N CYS A 112 -5.22 16.32 4.89
CA CYS A 112 -4.16 16.08 3.90
C CYS A 112 -2.92 16.92 4.17
N GLY A 113 -3.09 18.21 4.47
CA GLY A 113 -1.98 19.11 4.80
C GLY A 113 -1.21 18.66 6.04
N ALA A 114 -1.92 18.25 7.09
CA ALA A 114 -1.30 17.82 8.32
C ALA A 114 -0.64 16.44 8.21
N LEU A 115 -1.18 15.51 7.40
CA LEU A 115 -0.56 14.21 7.14
C LEU A 115 0.79 14.38 6.42
N ARG A 116 0.82 15.27 5.42
CA ARG A 116 2.04 15.61 4.70
C ARG A 116 3.12 16.17 5.60
N ASP A 117 2.77 17.11 6.48
CA ASP A 117 3.71 17.68 7.44
C ASP A 117 4.26 16.63 8.42
N ALA A 118 3.39 15.77 8.97
CA ALA A 118 3.79 14.79 9.98
C ALA A 118 4.72 13.69 9.44
N PHE A 119 4.54 13.28 8.18
CA PHE A 119 5.28 12.19 7.56
C PHE A 119 6.23 12.62 6.44
N ALA A 120 6.33 13.92 6.17
CA ALA A 120 7.13 14.48 5.07
C ALA A 120 6.78 13.86 3.71
N ILE A 121 5.48 13.74 3.40
CA ILE A 121 4.97 13.22 2.14
C ILE A 121 4.92 14.36 1.10
N GLU A 122 5.52 14.13 -0.07
CA GLU A 122 5.65 15.09 -1.19
C GLU A 122 4.33 15.44 -1.86
#